data_AF-A0A841DS47-F1
#
_entry.id   AF-A0A841DS47-F1
#
_cell.length_a   1.000
_cell.length_b   1.000
_cell.length_c   1.000
_cell.angle_alpha   90.00
_cell.angle_beta   90.00
_cell.angle_gamma   90.00
#
_symmetry.space_group_name_H-M   'P 1'
#
loop_
_entity.id
_entity.type
_entity.pdbx_description
1 polymer ?
#
loop_
_entity_poly.entity_id
_entity_poly.type
_entity_poly.pdbx_seq_one_letter_code
_entity_poly.pdbx_strand_id
1 'polypeptide(L)'
;MKTVLRRVVVPLVAVLVGLLPGVVAVEQASALTKMTHAQATAIFRAAGITWSSSGNCSNRNVATCTSFDQINDSTVYGVRTLKTASGCAVNITGGTETGHASGTYSHWNGYKVDIAVYTCVSNYIRNTFTRIADRGDGAQQWKSGAGNIYANEGNHWDITYFNCGGC
;
A
#
# COMPACT_ATOMS: atom_id res chain seq x y z
N MET A 1 -25.54 54.80 24.48
CA MET A 1 -26.22 53.71 25.21
C MET A 1 -25.17 52.68 25.63
N LYS A 2 -24.97 52.55 26.95
CA LYS A 2 -24.45 51.41 27.74
C LYS A 2 -23.29 50.55 27.17
N THR A 3 -22.08 50.80 27.71
CA THR A 3 -21.15 49.90 28.44
C THR A 3 -21.35 48.38 28.23
N VAL A 4 -20.32 47.53 28.04
CA VAL A 4 -19.34 47.09 29.05
C VAL A 4 -18.10 46.42 28.40
N LEU A 5 -16.90 46.86 28.82
CA LEU A 5 -15.62 46.16 28.71
C LEU A 5 -15.64 44.82 29.49
N ARG A 6 -15.05 43.76 28.92
CA ARG A 6 -14.50 42.67 29.74
C ARG A 6 -13.05 42.40 29.37
N ARG A 7 -12.14 42.96 30.18
CA ARG A 7 -10.75 42.53 30.29
C ARG A 7 -10.73 41.12 30.90
N VAL A 8 -10.00 40.19 30.30
CA VAL A 8 -9.52 38.99 31.00
C VAL A 8 -8.02 38.94 30.82
N VAL A 9 -7.32 38.94 31.94
CA VAL A 9 -5.86 38.89 32.10
C VAL A 9 -5.48 37.43 32.35
N VAL A 10 -4.65 36.88 31.45
CA VAL A 10 -3.41 36.06 31.61
C VAL A 10 -3.44 34.88 32.62
N PRO A 11 -2.88 33.70 32.27
CA PRO A 11 -1.47 33.47 32.57
C PRO A 11 -0.65 32.91 31.41
N LEU A 12 0.56 33.46 31.26
CA LEU A 12 1.67 32.89 30.51
C LEU A 12 2.24 31.77 31.39
N VAL A 13 2.01 30.50 31.01
CA VAL A 13 2.58 29.37 31.74
C VAL A 13 4.01 29.17 31.22
N ALA A 14 4.98 29.62 32.01
CA ALA A 14 6.37 29.22 31.87
C ALA A 14 6.48 27.74 32.29
N VAL A 15 6.70 26.84 31.33
CA VAL A 15 6.99 25.45 31.64
C VAL A 15 8.48 25.33 31.97
N LEU A 16 8.77 25.13 33.25
CA LEU A 16 10.07 24.72 33.77
C LEU A 16 10.47 23.37 33.17
N VAL A 17 11.65 23.31 32.55
CA VAL A 17 12.29 22.08 32.09
C VAL A 17 12.72 21.27 33.30
N GLY A 18 11.92 20.27 33.67
CA GLY A 18 12.30 19.23 34.63
C GLY A 18 13.10 18.14 33.92
N LEU A 19 14.35 17.91 34.35
CA LEU A 19 15.08 16.68 34.03
C LEU A 19 14.34 15.49 34.64
N LEU A 20 13.75 14.64 33.80
CA LEU A 20 13.29 13.31 34.18
C LEU A 20 13.92 12.28 33.24
N PRO A 21 14.60 11.24 33.76
CA PRO A 21 14.99 10.09 32.96
C PRO A 21 13.73 9.27 32.61
N GLY A 22 13.48 9.08 31.31
CA GLY A 22 12.50 8.09 30.83
C GLY A 22 11.17 8.64 30.33
N VAL A 23 11.17 9.60 29.41
CA VAL A 23 10.07 9.70 28.44
C VAL A 23 10.22 8.56 27.44
N VAL A 24 9.57 7.43 27.70
CA VAL A 24 9.28 6.43 26.67
C VAL A 24 8.32 7.08 25.69
N ALA A 25 8.83 7.55 24.56
CA ALA A 25 8.01 7.83 23.39
C ALA A 25 7.42 6.48 22.97
N VAL A 26 6.17 6.22 23.36
CA VAL A 26 5.41 5.12 22.76
C VAL A 26 5.13 5.57 21.34
N GLU A 27 5.95 5.11 20.39
CA GLU A 27 5.63 5.23 18.97
C GLU A 27 4.29 4.55 18.76
N GLN A 28 3.24 5.36 18.64
CA GLN A 28 1.92 4.87 18.29
C GLN A 28 2.03 4.41 16.85
N ALA A 29 2.31 3.12 16.65
CA ALA A 29 2.29 2.51 15.33
C ALA A 29 0.93 2.84 14.72
N SER A 30 0.92 3.73 13.72
CA SER A 30 -0.30 4.07 13.01
C SER A 30 -0.81 2.77 12.37
N ALA A 31 -1.93 2.25 12.86
CA ALA A 31 -2.55 1.08 12.27
C ALA A 31 -2.81 1.38 10.79
N LEU A 32 -2.35 0.49 9.90
CA LEU A 32 -2.59 0.66 8.48
C LEU A 32 -4.09 0.71 8.20
N THR A 33 -4.51 1.70 7.41
CA THR A 33 -5.92 1.83 7.04
C THR A 33 -6.29 0.68 6.13
N LYS A 34 -7.25 -0.13 6.58
CA LYS A 34 -7.79 -1.26 5.80
C LYS A 34 -8.95 -0.82 4.96
N MET A 35 -9.00 -1.32 3.72
CA MET A 35 -10.11 -1.12 2.80
C MET A 35 -10.92 -2.40 2.61
N THR A 36 -12.21 -2.21 2.36
CA THR A 36 -13.09 -3.24 1.79
C THR A 36 -12.80 -3.42 0.30
N HIS A 37 -13.20 -4.56 -0.26
CA HIS A 37 -13.10 -4.78 -1.70
C HIS A 37 -13.84 -3.72 -2.52
N ALA A 38 -15.01 -3.27 -2.07
CA ALA A 38 -15.77 -2.23 -2.75
C ALA A 38 -15.03 -0.87 -2.81
N GLN A 39 -14.37 -0.48 -1.71
CA GLN A 39 -13.56 0.75 -1.67
C GLN A 39 -12.35 0.66 -2.61
N ALA A 40 -11.61 -0.45 -2.55
CA ALA A 40 -10.44 -0.65 -3.41
C ALA A 40 -10.81 -0.65 -4.90
N THR A 41 -11.86 -1.38 -5.27
CA THR A 41 -12.33 -1.46 -6.67
C THR A 41 -12.87 -0.14 -7.20
N ALA A 42 -13.50 0.70 -6.36
CA ALA A 42 -13.90 2.04 -6.76
C ALA A 42 -12.68 2.90 -7.16
N ILE A 43 -11.61 2.84 -6.38
CA ILE A 43 -10.35 3.55 -6.67
C ILE A 43 -9.68 3.00 -7.94
N PHE A 44 -9.61 1.67 -8.06
CA PHE A 44 -9.02 1.03 -9.25
C PHE A 44 -9.76 1.38 -10.54
N ARG A 45 -11.11 1.32 -10.53
CA ARG A 45 -11.93 1.72 -11.68
C ARG A 45 -11.70 3.18 -12.05
N ALA A 46 -11.68 4.08 -11.08
CA ALA A 46 -11.43 5.51 -11.32
C ALA A 46 -10.03 5.78 -11.93
N ALA A 47 -9.05 4.91 -11.66
CA ALA A 47 -7.70 4.99 -12.20
C ALA A 47 -7.51 4.20 -13.52
N GLY A 48 -8.54 3.52 -14.03
CA GLY A 48 -8.43 2.65 -15.20
C GLY A 48 -7.57 1.41 -14.96
N ILE A 49 -7.57 0.89 -13.74
CA ILE A 49 -6.96 -0.39 -13.35
C ILE A 49 -8.04 -1.48 -13.41
N THR A 50 -7.72 -2.62 -14.00
CA THR A 50 -8.60 -3.78 -14.10
C THR A 50 -8.15 -4.89 -13.14
N TRP A 51 -9.01 -5.87 -12.93
CA TRP A 51 -8.65 -7.10 -12.23
C TRP A 51 -9.39 -8.30 -12.80
N SER A 52 -8.82 -9.49 -12.62
CA SER A 52 -9.37 -10.75 -13.10
C SER A 52 -9.32 -11.79 -11.98
N SER A 53 -10.45 -12.46 -11.72
CA SER A 53 -10.54 -13.60 -10.80
C SER A 53 -10.89 -14.86 -11.57
N SER A 54 -10.08 -15.92 -11.42
CA SER A 54 -10.34 -17.21 -12.07
C SER A 54 -11.60 -17.89 -11.51
N GLY A 55 -11.91 -17.68 -10.23
CA GLY A 55 -13.14 -18.14 -9.57
C GLY A 55 -14.36 -17.24 -9.77
N ASN A 56 -14.22 -16.12 -10.52
CA ASN A 56 -15.27 -15.12 -10.71
C ASN A 56 -15.90 -14.64 -9.39
N CYS A 57 -15.06 -14.35 -8.39
CA CYS A 57 -15.47 -14.02 -7.03
C CYS A 57 -14.48 -13.11 -6.32
N SER A 58 -14.89 -12.53 -5.18
CA SER A 58 -14.08 -11.62 -4.37
C SER A 58 -13.93 -12.06 -2.91
N ASN A 59 -14.31 -13.29 -2.57
CA ASN A 59 -14.21 -13.81 -1.20
C ASN A 59 -12.75 -14.12 -0.85
N ARG A 60 -12.19 -13.38 0.12
CA ARG A 60 -10.81 -13.55 0.58
C ARG A 60 -10.48 -14.97 1.08
N ASN A 61 -11.47 -15.73 1.53
CA ASN A 61 -11.24 -17.09 2.05
C ASN A 61 -11.24 -18.17 0.96
N VAL A 62 -11.29 -17.79 -0.32
CA VAL A 62 -11.32 -18.72 -1.46
C VAL A 62 -10.14 -18.40 -2.38
N ALA A 63 -9.23 -19.36 -2.56
CA ALA A 63 -7.95 -19.17 -3.25
C ALA A 63 -8.07 -18.86 -4.76
N THR A 64 -9.23 -19.12 -5.38
CA THR A 64 -9.49 -18.77 -6.78
C THR A 64 -10.11 -17.38 -6.96
N CYS A 65 -10.50 -16.72 -5.86
CA CYS A 65 -11.01 -15.36 -5.92
C CYS A 65 -9.85 -14.37 -6.04
N THR A 66 -10.11 -13.20 -6.62
CA THR A 66 -9.25 -12.02 -6.42
C THR A 66 -9.97 -11.12 -5.45
N SER A 67 -9.51 -11.10 -4.20
CA SER A 67 -10.11 -10.29 -3.15
C SER A 67 -9.27 -9.05 -2.88
N PHE A 68 -9.92 -7.99 -2.40
CA PHE A 68 -9.22 -6.82 -1.86
C PHE A 68 -9.75 -6.50 -0.46
N ASP A 69 -10.48 -7.42 0.17
CA ASP A 69 -10.89 -7.23 1.55
C ASP A 69 -9.65 -7.20 2.45
N GLN A 70 -9.61 -6.24 3.38
CA GLN A 70 -8.49 -6.03 4.30
C GLN A 70 -7.17 -5.67 3.59
N ILE A 71 -7.23 -5.16 2.37
CA ILE A 71 -6.06 -4.58 1.70
C ILE A 71 -5.66 -3.27 2.38
N ASN A 72 -4.37 -2.95 2.41
CA ASN A 72 -3.91 -1.67 2.92
C ASN A 72 -4.22 -0.56 1.89
N ASP A 73 -4.66 0.60 2.37
CA ASP A 73 -4.82 1.80 1.54
C ASP A 73 -3.54 2.15 0.77
N SER A 74 -2.38 2.01 1.40
CA SER A 74 -1.07 2.24 0.80
C SER A 74 -0.79 1.33 -0.38
N THR A 75 -1.29 0.09 -0.34
CA THR A 75 -1.20 -0.86 -1.47
C THR A 75 -2.10 -0.42 -2.60
N VAL A 76 -3.37 -0.08 -2.32
CA VAL A 76 -4.33 0.40 -3.34
C VAL A 76 -3.80 1.65 -4.05
N TYR A 77 -3.37 2.65 -3.28
CA TYR A 77 -2.81 3.87 -3.85
C TYR A 77 -1.44 3.64 -4.51
N GLY A 78 -0.65 2.69 -4.02
CA GLY A 78 0.61 2.28 -4.66
C GLY A 78 0.40 1.71 -6.06
N VAL A 79 -0.63 0.88 -6.27
CA VAL A 79 -0.97 0.38 -7.62
C VAL A 79 -1.46 1.52 -8.51
N ARG A 80 -2.25 2.46 -7.98
CA ARG A 80 -2.65 3.69 -8.69
C ARG A 80 -1.44 4.52 -9.10
N THR A 81 -0.46 4.69 -8.22
CA THR A 81 0.79 5.40 -8.51
C THR A 81 1.56 4.69 -9.64
N LEU A 82 1.70 3.36 -9.59
CA LEU A 82 2.32 2.58 -10.67
C LEU A 82 1.60 2.80 -12.02
N LYS A 83 0.27 2.69 -12.03
CA LYS A 83 -0.56 2.92 -13.22
C LYS A 83 -0.34 4.32 -13.79
N THR A 84 -0.34 5.34 -12.93
CA THR A 84 -0.22 6.74 -13.33
C THR A 84 1.18 7.07 -13.84
N ALA A 85 2.22 6.61 -13.14
CA ALA A 85 3.61 6.90 -13.50
C ALA A 85 4.06 6.14 -14.75
N SER A 86 3.59 4.90 -14.93
CA SER A 86 3.94 4.10 -16.12
C SER A 86 3.09 4.44 -17.35
N GLY A 87 1.87 4.95 -17.16
CA GLY A 87 0.87 5.08 -18.24
C GLY A 87 0.39 3.74 -18.82
N CYS A 88 0.89 2.61 -18.31
CA CYS A 88 0.64 1.28 -18.87
C CYS A 88 -0.70 0.69 -18.43
N ALA A 89 -1.22 -0.30 -19.15
CA ALA A 89 -2.29 -1.14 -18.62
C ALA A 89 -1.80 -1.92 -17.39
N VAL A 90 -2.65 -2.02 -16.36
CA VAL A 90 -2.40 -2.79 -15.14
C VAL A 90 -3.63 -3.65 -14.88
N ASN A 91 -3.44 -4.96 -14.87
CA ASN A 91 -4.48 -5.92 -14.53
C ASN A 91 -4.05 -6.72 -13.29
N ILE A 92 -4.80 -6.56 -12.20
CA ILE A 92 -4.55 -7.27 -10.93
C ILE A 92 -5.12 -8.69 -11.03
N THR A 93 -4.34 -9.69 -10.69
CA THR A 93 -4.73 -11.12 -10.75
C THR A 93 -4.82 -11.77 -9.38
N GLY A 94 -4.20 -11.16 -8.38
CA GLY A 94 -4.20 -11.63 -7.00
C GLY A 94 -4.17 -10.43 -6.05
N GLY A 95 -4.84 -10.56 -4.93
CA GLY A 95 -4.92 -9.51 -3.94
C GLY A 95 -4.73 -10.11 -2.58
N THR A 96 -5.81 -10.21 -1.82
CA THR A 96 -5.74 -10.55 -0.41
C THR A 96 -6.21 -11.95 -0.08
N GLU A 97 -6.65 -12.73 -1.08
CA GLU A 97 -7.15 -14.09 -0.92
C GLU A 97 -6.19 -15.06 -0.18
N THR A 98 -6.75 -16.15 0.34
CA THR A 98 -5.98 -17.24 0.94
C THR A 98 -5.19 -18.03 -0.12
N GLY A 99 -4.19 -18.79 0.31
CA GLY A 99 -3.34 -19.62 -0.57
C GLY A 99 -1.95 -19.05 -0.83
N HIS A 100 -1.70 -17.80 -0.40
CA HIS A 100 -0.39 -17.14 -0.47
C HIS A 100 0.49 -17.44 0.73
N ALA A 101 1.81 -17.26 0.58
CA ALA A 101 2.77 -17.38 1.68
C ALA A 101 2.45 -16.40 2.82
N SER A 102 2.56 -16.89 4.06
CA SER A 102 2.39 -16.08 5.27
C SER A 102 3.60 -15.19 5.54
N GLY A 103 3.40 -14.13 6.30
CA GLY A 103 4.46 -13.24 6.76
C GLY A 103 3.94 -11.83 7.03
N THR A 104 4.75 -10.98 7.65
CA THR A 104 4.37 -9.58 7.97
C THR A 104 3.90 -8.84 6.71
N TYR A 105 4.73 -8.84 5.66
CA TYR A 105 4.43 -8.22 4.37
C TYR A 105 3.89 -9.28 3.40
N SER A 106 2.62 -9.65 3.56
CA SER A 106 1.97 -10.71 2.78
C SER A 106 0.66 -10.23 2.12
N HIS A 107 0.13 -11.04 1.19
CA HIS A 107 -1.21 -10.88 0.62
C HIS A 107 -2.29 -10.87 1.70
N TRP A 108 -2.19 -11.84 2.64
CA TRP A 108 -3.10 -11.94 3.77
C TRP A 108 -3.01 -10.75 4.75
N ASN A 109 -1.90 -10.01 4.75
CA ASN A 109 -1.81 -8.78 5.53
C ASN A 109 -2.05 -7.53 4.70
N GLY A 110 -2.44 -7.68 3.43
CA GLY A 110 -2.87 -6.57 2.56
C GLY A 110 -1.75 -5.71 2.02
N TYR A 111 -0.49 -6.19 2.06
CA TYR A 111 0.69 -5.47 1.58
C TYR A 111 1.03 -5.76 0.12
N LYS A 112 0.38 -6.75 -0.48
CA LYS A 112 0.76 -7.30 -1.78
C LYS A 112 -0.41 -7.35 -2.73
N VAL A 113 -0.10 -7.20 -4.01
CA VAL A 113 -0.97 -7.57 -5.13
C VAL A 113 -0.14 -8.24 -6.20
N ASP A 114 -0.79 -9.13 -6.93
CA ASP A 114 -0.23 -9.72 -8.14
C ASP A 114 -0.79 -8.99 -9.36
N ILE A 115 0.07 -8.63 -10.31
CA ILE A 115 -0.37 -8.08 -11.60
C ILE A 115 0.12 -8.93 -12.76
N ALA A 116 -0.67 -8.97 -13.83
CA ALA A 116 -0.30 -9.66 -15.06
C ALA A 116 0.99 -9.09 -15.67
N VAL A 117 1.79 -9.97 -16.30
CA VAL A 117 3.02 -9.59 -17.01
C VAL A 117 2.69 -9.00 -18.37
N TYR A 118 2.43 -7.69 -18.40
CA TYR A 118 2.31 -6.95 -19.67
C TYR A 118 3.64 -6.31 -20.05
N THR A 119 3.95 -6.27 -21.35
CA THR A 119 5.22 -5.74 -21.87
C THR A 119 5.46 -4.29 -21.42
N CYS A 120 4.45 -3.43 -21.50
CA CYS A 120 4.57 -2.01 -21.11
C CYS A 120 4.99 -1.86 -19.64
N VAL A 121 4.21 -2.40 -18.70
CA VAL A 121 4.49 -2.24 -17.26
C VAL A 121 5.78 -2.96 -16.85
N SER A 122 6.07 -4.11 -17.46
CA SER A 122 7.30 -4.84 -17.20
C SER A 122 8.54 -4.07 -17.66
N ASN A 123 8.47 -3.41 -18.82
CA ASN A 123 9.57 -2.56 -19.30
C ASN A 123 9.73 -1.33 -18.41
N TYR A 124 8.63 -0.69 -18.00
CA TYR A 124 8.68 0.41 -17.03
C TYR A 124 9.38 -0.01 -15.74
N ILE A 125 8.96 -1.12 -15.12
CA ILE A 125 9.57 -1.63 -13.88
C ILE A 125 11.08 -1.87 -14.09
N ARG A 126 11.46 -2.56 -15.17
CA ARG A 126 12.87 -2.93 -15.41
C ARG A 126 13.78 -1.75 -15.74
N ASN A 127 13.26 -0.73 -16.42
CA ASN A 127 14.03 0.41 -16.88
C ASN A 127 14.06 1.57 -15.87
N THR A 128 13.05 1.65 -14.99
CA THR A 128 12.91 2.78 -14.05
C THR A 128 13.31 2.42 -12.62
N PHE A 129 13.16 1.15 -12.21
CA PHE A 129 13.46 0.73 -10.85
C PHE A 129 14.83 0.07 -10.74
N THR A 130 15.43 0.14 -9.56
CA THR A 130 16.75 -0.44 -9.30
C THR A 130 16.63 -1.94 -9.17
N ARG A 131 17.34 -2.71 -10.02
CA ARG A 131 17.48 -4.15 -9.82
C ARG A 131 18.18 -4.43 -8.49
N ILE A 132 17.62 -5.33 -7.70
CA ILE A 132 18.21 -5.79 -6.44
C ILE A 132 18.48 -7.31 -6.51
N ALA A 133 19.00 -7.88 -5.42
CA ALA A 133 19.21 -9.31 -5.32
C ALA A 133 17.91 -10.09 -5.58
N ASP A 134 18.05 -11.29 -6.12
CA ASP A 134 16.91 -12.18 -6.33
C ASP A 134 16.34 -12.62 -4.99
N ARG A 135 15.02 -12.86 -4.96
CA ARG A 135 14.35 -13.37 -3.76
C ARG A 135 14.82 -14.81 -3.49
N GLY A 136 14.62 -15.29 -2.26
CA GLY A 136 15.08 -16.62 -1.84
C GLY A 136 14.57 -17.81 -2.69
N ASP A 137 13.53 -17.62 -3.49
CA ASP A 137 13.00 -18.60 -4.46
C ASP A 137 13.47 -18.39 -5.90
N GLY A 138 14.42 -17.46 -6.12
CA GLY A 138 14.99 -17.14 -7.44
C GLY A 138 14.21 -16.10 -8.25
N ALA A 139 13.10 -15.55 -7.71
CA ALA A 139 12.36 -14.50 -8.40
C ALA A 139 13.23 -13.24 -8.53
N GLN A 140 13.33 -12.70 -9.74
CA GLN A 140 14.09 -11.47 -10.00
C GLN A 140 13.38 -10.27 -9.37
N GLN A 141 14.10 -9.38 -8.68
CA GLN A 141 13.46 -8.27 -7.95
C GLN A 141 13.94 -6.88 -8.35
N TRP A 142 13.02 -5.92 -8.37
CA TRP A 142 13.28 -4.50 -8.58
C TRP A 142 12.71 -3.67 -7.42
N LYS A 143 13.43 -2.64 -7.03
CA LYS A 143 13.04 -1.71 -5.98
C LYS A 143 12.76 -0.33 -6.57
N SER A 144 11.53 0.14 -6.40
CA SER A 144 11.15 1.50 -6.79
C SER A 144 11.86 2.56 -5.93
N GLY A 145 11.90 3.81 -6.40
CA GLY A 145 12.45 4.93 -5.61
C GLY A 145 11.74 5.15 -4.27
N ALA A 146 10.47 4.75 -4.16
CA ALA A 146 9.71 4.77 -2.92
C ALA A 146 9.99 3.57 -1.98
N GLY A 147 10.79 2.60 -2.43
CA GLY A 147 11.17 1.43 -1.65
C GLY A 147 10.28 0.20 -1.81
N ASN A 148 9.17 0.28 -2.54
CA ASN A 148 8.32 -0.87 -2.87
C ASN A 148 9.06 -1.87 -3.77
N ILE A 149 8.75 -3.16 -3.60
CA ILE A 149 9.48 -4.29 -4.21
C ILE A 149 8.60 -4.98 -5.24
N TYR A 150 9.16 -5.24 -6.41
CA TYR A 150 8.50 -5.85 -7.55
C TYR A 150 9.27 -7.12 -7.90
N ALA A 151 8.71 -8.27 -7.54
CA ALA A 151 9.28 -9.58 -7.85
C ALA A 151 8.62 -10.15 -9.11
N ASN A 152 9.42 -10.59 -10.07
CA ASN A 152 8.94 -11.24 -11.27
C ASN A 152 8.99 -12.76 -11.06
N GLU A 153 7.83 -13.39 -10.88
CA GLU A 153 7.68 -14.86 -10.78
C GLU A 153 7.48 -15.53 -12.15
N GLY A 154 7.57 -14.76 -13.24
CA GLY A 154 7.47 -15.24 -14.62
C GLY A 154 6.06 -15.20 -15.18
N ASN A 155 5.06 -15.69 -14.45
CA ASN A 155 3.64 -15.63 -14.85
C ASN A 155 2.90 -14.39 -14.34
N HIS A 156 3.40 -13.74 -13.28
CA HIS A 156 2.92 -12.46 -12.76
C HIS A 156 4.05 -11.68 -12.08
N TRP A 157 3.75 -10.41 -11.79
CA TRP A 157 4.53 -9.60 -10.86
C TRP A 157 3.90 -9.67 -9.48
N ASP A 158 4.65 -10.19 -8.53
CA ASP A 158 4.35 -10.16 -7.11
C ASP A 158 4.91 -8.83 -6.53
N ILE A 159 4.03 -7.90 -6.16
CA ILE A 159 4.42 -6.55 -5.75
C ILE A 159 4.12 -6.33 -4.28
N THR A 160 5.14 -5.96 -3.49
CA THR A 160 5.02 -5.59 -2.09
C THR A 160 5.10 -4.07 -1.92
N TYR A 161 4.06 -3.51 -1.31
CA TYR A 161 3.92 -2.08 -1.03
C TYR A 161 4.14 -1.77 0.46
N PHE A 162 5.22 -1.06 0.78
CA PHE A 162 5.46 -0.52 2.12
C PHE A 162 4.83 0.86 2.30
N ASN A 163 4.60 1.57 1.20
CA ASN A 163 3.91 2.86 1.11
C ASN A 163 3.28 3.01 -0.28
N CYS A 164 2.53 4.10 -0.49
CA CYS A 164 1.84 4.35 -1.76
C CYS A 164 2.68 5.06 -2.84
N GLY A 165 3.95 5.38 -2.58
CA GLY A 165 4.85 5.97 -3.57
C GLY A 165 4.59 7.43 -3.93
N GLY A 166 4.10 8.24 -2.98
CA GLY A 166 3.83 9.67 -3.18
C GLY A 166 2.35 10.03 -3.36
N CYS A 167 1.47 9.21 -2.79
CA CYS A 167 0.15 9.68 -2.34
C CYS A 167 0.30 10.35 -0.96
#